data_AF-A0A653BJ52-F1
#
_entry.id   AF-A0A653BJ52-F1
#
_cell.length_a   1.000
_cell.length_b   1.000
_cell.length_c   1.000
_cell.angle_alpha   90.00
_cell.angle_beta   90.00
_cell.angle_gamma   90.00
#
_symmetry.space_group_name_H-M   'P 1'
#
loop_
_entity.id
_entity.type
_entity.pdbx_description
1 polymer ?
#
loop_
_entity_poly.entity_id
_entity_poly.type
_entity_poly.pdbx_seq_one_letter_code
_entity_poly.pdbx_strand_id
1 'polypeptide(L)'
;MLLLAVRLRWILWDVSQSFVLRLAITMFTIILVYTVAQVNVFTCLPDSTCLPLSTSNVTLDESDHRACPLPQYIVLSCALGYLAVAIFLRLPILLKASLLVIMSTVYVLLIELSHIELFTCYDSRVRSVIPLHVLSVVQVLMFVLAVLLHGRQVEWTARLDFLWQIQANEEKREMDALQH
;
A
#
# COMPACT_ATOMS: atom_id res chain seq x y z
N MET A 1 21.22 23.72 -1.74
CA MET A 1 21.58 23.38 -0.34
C MET A 1 22.38 22.08 -0.22
N LEU A 2 22.04 20.98 -0.89
CA LEU A 2 22.81 19.71 -0.84
C LEU A 2 24.22 19.79 -1.46
N LEU A 3 24.42 20.59 -2.51
CA LEU A 3 25.71 20.72 -3.21
C LEU A 3 26.80 21.43 -2.38
N LEU A 4 26.42 22.27 -1.41
CA LEU A 4 27.37 22.97 -0.53
C LEU A 4 27.90 22.02 0.55
N ALA A 5 27.06 21.13 1.09
CA ALA A 5 27.41 20.16 2.12
C ALA A 5 28.38 19.07 1.63
N VAL A 6 28.26 18.66 0.36
CA VAL A 6 29.19 17.71 -0.28
C VAL A 6 30.61 18.28 -0.41
N ARG A 7 30.75 19.58 -0.69
CA ARG A 7 32.07 20.23 -0.80
C ARG A 7 32.80 20.37 0.53
N LEU A 8 32.09 20.36 1.66
CA LEU A 8 32.68 20.55 2.98
C LEU A 8 33.20 19.26 3.64
N ARG A 9 33.01 18.06 3.06
CA ARG A 9 33.48 16.77 3.63
C ARG A 9 33.05 16.50 5.08
N TRP A 10 31.99 17.14 5.55
CA TRP A 10 31.49 16.97 6.93
C TRP A 10 30.68 15.69 7.14
N ILE A 11 30.40 14.94 6.07
CA ILE A 11 29.68 13.67 6.14
C ILE A 11 30.54 12.63 5.39
N LEU A 12 31.14 11.70 6.14
CA LEU A 12 31.94 10.58 5.62
C LEU A 12 31.09 9.47 4.97
N TRP A 13 29.76 9.58 5.05
CA TRP A 13 28.84 8.62 4.44
C TRP A 13 27.82 9.33 3.57
N ASP A 14 27.95 9.20 2.25
CA ASP A 14 26.99 9.75 1.31
C ASP A 14 25.69 8.91 1.34
N VAL A 15 24.91 9.13 2.40
CA VAL A 15 23.57 8.57 2.64
C VAL A 15 22.64 8.87 1.45
N SER A 16 22.91 9.95 0.71
CA SER A 16 22.18 10.35 -0.50
C SER A 16 22.61 9.59 -1.77
N GLN A 17 23.76 8.92 -1.76
CA GLN A 17 24.28 8.19 -2.92
C GLN A 17 23.87 6.71 -2.90
N SER A 18 23.61 6.14 -1.72
CA SER A 18 23.22 4.73 -1.59
C SER A 18 21.78 4.49 -2.05
N PHE A 19 21.63 3.82 -3.20
CA PHE A 19 20.35 3.29 -3.69
C PHE A 19 19.68 2.38 -2.65
N VAL A 20 20.47 1.57 -1.94
CA VAL A 20 20.01 0.61 -0.93
C VAL A 20 19.38 1.30 0.27
N LEU A 21 19.95 2.40 0.75
CA LEU A 21 19.42 3.12 1.90
C LEU A 21 18.09 3.80 1.57
N ARG A 22 17.96 4.39 0.38
CA ARG A 22 16.67 4.93 -0.09
C ARG A 22 15.60 3.84 -0.18
N LEU A 23 15.96 2.68 -0.75
CA LEU A 23 15.09 1.53 -0.81
C LEU A 23 14.64 1.10 0.60
N ALA A 24 15.59 0.93 1.53
CA ALA A 24 15.31 0.51 2.90
C ALA A 24 14.36 1.49 3.64
N ILE A 25 14.58 2.80 3.52
CA ILE A 25 13.70 3.82 4.11
C ILE A 25 12.29 3.70 3.50
N THR A 26 12.17 3.58 2.18
CA THR A 26 10.84 3.47 1.54
C THR A 26 10.10 2.20 1.96
N MET A 27 10.80 1.06 2.04
CA MET A 27 10.23 -0.20 2.51
C MET A 27 9.76 -0.09 3.97
N PHE A 28 10.60 0.49 4.83
CA PHE A 28 10.26 0.72 6.23
C PHE A 28 9.04 1.62 6.38
N THR A 29 8.95 2.73 5.63
CA THR A 29 7.79 3.62 5.68
C THR A 29 6.51 2.94 5.22
N ILE A 30 6.57 2.13 4.16
CA ILE A 30 5.41 1.38 3.66
C ILE A 30 4.92 0.38 4.71
N ILE A 31 5.86 -0.39 5.30
CA ILE A 31 5.54 -1.39 6.31
C ILE A 31 4.92 -0.72 7.53
N LEU A 32 5.51 0.38 8.02
CA LEU A 32 4.99 1.12 9.16
C LEU A 32 3.55 1.62 8.94
N VAL A 33 3.29 2.24 7.79
CA VAL A 33 1.94 2.73 7.44
C VAL A 33 0.95 1.57 7.38
N TYR A 34 1.33 0.47 6.74
CA TYR A 34 0.47 -0.72 6.66
C TYR A 34 0.20 -1.33 8.04
N THR A 35 1.23 -1.49 8.87
CA THR A 35 1.06 -2.08 10.21
C THR A 35 0.15 -1.23 11.09
N VAL A 36 0.25 0.10 11.01
CA VAL A 36 -0.64 1.00 11.76
C VAL A 36 -2.08 0.83 11.30
N ALA A 37 -2.32 0.73 9.99
CA ALA A 37 -3.65 0.47 9.45
C ALA A 37 -4.21 -0.88 9.91
N GLN A 38 -3.40 -1.95 9.86
CA GLN A 38 -3.83 -3.28 10.30
C GLN A 38 -4.08 -3.36 11.79
N VAL A 39 -3.27 -2.70 12.62
CA VAL A 39 -3.50 -2.65 14.08
C VAL A 39 -4.84 -1.97 14.37
N ASN A 40 -5.15 -0.85 13.70
CA ASN A 40 -6.43 -0.17 13.87
C ASN A 40 -7.62 -1.06 13.47
N VAL A 41 -7.50 -1.78 12.36
CA VAL A 41 -8.50 -2.76 11.91
C VAL A 41 -8.62 -3.91 12.91
N PHE A 42 -7.52 -4.44 13.42
CA PHE A 42 -7.54 -5.55 14.37
C PHE A 42 -8.14 -5.16 15.73
N THR A 43 -7.90 -3.92 16.19
CA THR A 43 -8.48 -3.40 17.43
C THR A 43 -9.94 -2.95 17.30
N CYS A 44 -10.49 -2.98 16.10
CA CYS A 44 -11.88 -2.66 15.85
C CYS A 44 -12.81 -3.72 16.45
N LEU A 45 -13.86 -3.29 17.15
CA LEU A 45 -14.89 -4.18 17.68
C LEU A 45 -16.18 -4.12 16.83
N PRO A 46 -16.82 -5.26 16.57
CA PRO A 46 -18.15 -5.31 15.95
C PRO A 46 -19.21 -4.73 16.90
N ASP A 47 -20.27 -4.14 16.34
CA ASP A 47 -21.39 -3.62 17.13
C ASP A 47 -22.19 -4.75 17.81
N SER A 48 -22.77 -4.43 18.97
CA SER A 48 -23.58 -5.27 19.86
C SER A 48 -24.74 -6.01 19.16
N THR A 49 -25.25 -5.48 18.05
CA THR A 49 -26.33 -6.06 17.26
C THR A 49 -25.94 -7.35 16.53
N CYS A 50 -24.64 -7.66 16.43
CA CYS A 50 -24.11 -8.87 15.80
C CYS A 50 -23.53 -9.90 16.79
N LEU A 51 -23.55 -9.62 18.10
CA LEU A 51 -23.13 -10.58 19.14
C LEU A 51 -24.24 -11.63 19.35
N PRO A 52 -23.93 -12.94 19.39
CA PRO A 52 -24.92 -13.95 19.72
C PRO A 52 -25.47 -13.68 21.13
N LEU A 53 -26.79 -13.59 21.24
CA LEU A 53 -27.51 -13.41 22.51
C LEU A 53 -27.28 -14.65 23.39
N SER A 54 -26.19 -14.64 24.15
CA SER A 54 -25.94 -15.60 25.22
C SER A 54 -25.24 -14.88 26.36
N THR A 55 -26.06 -14.55 27.36
CA THR A 55 -25.68 -14.36 28.76
C THR A 55 -24.48 -13.44 29.02
N SER A 56 -24.72 -12.14 28.91
CA SER A 56 -24.15 -11.20 29.89
C SER A 56 -24.96 -9.92 29.85
N ASN A 57 -25.40 -9.47 31.03
CA ASN A 57 -25.81 -8.08 31.28
C ASN A 57 -24.60 -7.18 30.99
N VAL A 58 -24.27 -6.96 29.73
CA VAL A 58 -23.28 -5.97 29.36
C VAL A 58 -24.06 -4.67 29.19
N THR A 59 -24.06 -3.87 30.26
CA THR A 59 -24.25 -2.44 30.15
C THR A 59 -23.09 -1.91 29.30
N LEU A 60 -23.22 -1.96 27.97
CA LEU A 60 -22.29 -1.27 27.08
C LEU A 60 -22.73 0.18 27.01
N ASP A 61 -21.88 1.00 27.60
CA ASP A 61 -21.85 2.44 27.57
C ASP A 61 -22.06 2.95 26.14
N GLU A 62 -22.84 4.02 25.98
CA GLU A 62 -22.92 4.74 24.72
C GLU A 62 -21.52 5.20 24.33
N SER A 63 -20.97 4.69 23.22
CA SER A 63 -19.78 5.19 22.50
C SER A 63 -18.41 4.60 22.89
N ASP A 64 -18.23 3.28 22.74
CA ASP A 64 -16.88 2.74 22.63
C ASP A 64 -16.17 3.29 21.37
N HIS A 65 -15.11 4.07 21.58
CA HIS A 65 -14.31 4.72 20.51
C HIS A 65 -13.66 3.75 19.51
N ARG A 66 -13.78 2.44 19.72
CA ARG A 66 -13.22 1.35 18.89
C ARG A 66 -14.28 0.59 18.10
N ALA A 67 -15.55 0.96 18.20
CA ALA A 67 -16.61 0.31 17.44
C ALA A 67 -16.49 0.66 15.95
N CYS A 68 -16.49 -0.35 15.07
CA CYS A 68 -16.68 -0.12 13.63
C CYS A 68 -17.97 -0.79 13.17
N PRO A 69 -19.06 -0.04 13.02
CA PRO A 69 -20.36 -0.58 12.61
C PRO A 69 -20.38 -1.01 11.14
N LEU A 70 -19.37 -0.64 10.33
CA LEU A 70 -19.34 -0.89 8.90
C LEU A 70 -18.04 -1.60 8.46
N PRO A 71 -18.13 -2.81 7.85
CA PRO A 71 -16.95 -3.55 7.38
C PRO A 71 -16.24 -2.87 6.19
N GLN A 72 -16.88 -1.88 5.54
CA GLN A 72 -16.25 -1.09 4.46
C GLN A 72 -14.99 -0.34 4.90
N TYR A 73 -14.90 0.04 6.18
CA TYR A 73 -13.71 0.66 6.76
C TYR A 73 -12.46 -0.24 6.64
N ILE A 74 -12.63 -1.55 6.78
CA ILE A 74 -11.56 -2.55 6.69
C ILE A 74 -10.99 -2.58 5.26
N VAL A 75 -11.86 -2.54 4.25
CA VAL A 75 -11.46 -2.54 2.85
C VAL A 75 -10.76 -1.23 2.48
N LEU A 76 -11.28 -0.09 2.94
CA LEU A 76 -10.72 1.23 2.68
C LEU A 76 -9.34 1.44 3.31
N SER A 77 -9.16 1.04 4.56
CA SER A 77 -7.85 1.12 5.24
C SER A 77 -6.78 0.31 4.52
N CYS A 78 -7.14 -0.84 3.95
CA CYS A 78 -6.23 -1.66 3.15
C CYS A 78 -5.94 -1.05 1.78
N ALA A 79 -6.95 -0.46 1.12
CA ALA A 79 -6.76 0.27 -0.12
C ALA A 79 -5.77 1.44 0.04
N LEU A 80 -5.80 2.15 1.17
CA LEU A 80 -4.83 3.20 1.49
C LEU A 80 -3.39 2.65 1.61
N GLY A 81 -3.23 1.46 2.20
CA GLY A 81 -1.95 0.75 2.25
C GLY A 81 -1.40 0.43 0.85
N TYR A 82 -2.25 -0.06 -0.06
CA TYR A 82 -1.86 -0.32 -1.46
C TYR A 82 -1.56 0.96 -2.24
N LEU A 83 -2.30 2.04 -1.97
CA LEU A 83 -2.05 3.34 -2.56
C LEU A 83 -0.68 3.90 -2.15
N ALA A 84 -0.28 3.70 -0.89
CA ALA A 84 1.06 4.06 -0.45
C ALA A 84 2.13 3.36 -1.32
N VAL A 85 1.99 2.04 -1.54
CA VAL A 85 2.89 1.28 -2.44
C VAL A 85 2.83 1.80 -3.88
N ALA A 86 1.66 2.24 -4.36
CA ALA A 86 1.51 2.79 -5.70
C ALA A 86 2.32 4.07 -5.92
N ILE A 87 2.33 4.97 -4.93
CA ILE A 87 2.97 6.29 -4.96
C ILE A 87 4.50 6.20 -4.93
N PHE A 88 5.10 5.16 -4.32
CA PHE A 88 6.56 5.01 -4.31
C PHE A 88 7.09 4.50 -5.65
N LEU A 89 7.24 5.41 -6.62
CA LEU A 89 7.64 5.11 -8.02
C LEU A 89 9.04 4.52 -8.19
N ARG A 90 9.92 4.63 -7.17
CA ARG A 90 11.33 4.23 -7.28
C ARG A 90 11.62 2.78 -6.88
N LEU A 91 10.62 2.02 -6.43
CA LEU A 91 10.78 0.62 -6.06
C LEU A 91 10.85 -0.28 -7.30
N PRO A 92 11.78 -1.23 -7.39
CA PRO A 92 11.80 -2.19 -8.49
C PRO A 92 10.54 -3.04 -8.45
N ILE A 93 9.99 -3.37 -9.63
CA ILE A 93 8.69 -4.04 -9.74
C ILE A 93 8.63 -5.37 -9.00
N LEU A 94 9.75 -6.12 -8.94
CA LEU A 94 9.82 -7.39 -8.21
C LEU A 94 9.57 -7.21 -6.71
N LEU A 95 10.19 -6.19 -6.08
CA LEU A 95 9.97 -5.91 -4.65
C LEU A 95 8.56 -5.35 -4.39
N LYS A 96 8.06 -4.54 -5.32
CA LYS A 96 6.69 -4.03 -5.27
C LYS A 96 5.66 -5.18 -5.31
N ALA A 97 5.87 -6.13 -6.21
CA ALA A 97 5.04 -7.32 -6.33
C ALA A 97 5.11 -8.20 -5.08
N SER A 98 6.31 -8.49 -4.56
CA SER A 98 6.45 -9.29 -3.35
C SER A 98 5.78 -8.62 -2.14
N LEU A 99 5.93 -7.30 -1.98
CA LEU A 99 5.23 -6.55 -0.94
C LEU A 99 3.72 -6.66 -1.06
N LEU A 100 3.16 -6.40 -2.25
CA LEU A 100 1.71 -6.47 -2.46
C LEU A 100 1.14 -7.86 -2.17
N VAL A 101 1.86 -8.93 -2.53
CA VAL A 101 1.47 -10.31 -2.21
C VAL A 101 1.45 -10.52 -0.70
N ILE A 102 2.53 -10.14 0.01
CA ILE A 102 2.58 -10.29 1.47
C ILE A 102 1.46 -9.50 2.15
N MET A 103 1.28 -8.22 1.79
CA MET A 103 0.20 -7.40 2.34
C MET A 103 -1.18 -8.02 2.05
N SER A 104 -1.42 -8.46 0.82
CA SER A 104 -2.68 -9.12 0.43
C SER A 104 -2.94 -10.39 1.23
N THR A 105 -1.92 -11.22 1.46
CA THR A 105 -2.10 -12.44 2.28
C THR A 105 -2.46 -12.11 3.71
N VAL A 106 -1.80 -11.13 4.34
CA VAL A 106 -2.10 -10.69 5.70
C VAL A 106 -3.54 -10.17 5.80
N TYR A 107 -3.97 -9.37 4.82
CA TYR A 107 -5.34 -8.87 4.77
C TYR A 107 -6.39 -9.99 4.68
N VAL A 108 -6.19 -10.95 3.77
CA VAL A 108 -7.13 -12.08 3.61
C VAL A 108 -7.17 -12.91 4.90
N LEU A 109 -6.03 -13.21 5.50
CA LEU A 109 -5.96 -13.91 6.79
C LEU A 109 -6.67 -13.15 7.90
N LEU A 110 -6.55 -11.82 7.94
CA LEU A 110 -7.27 -11.02 8.93
C LEU A 110 -8.78 -11.18 8.77
N ILE A 111 -9.30 -11.09 7.54
CA ILE A 111 -10.73 -11.25 7.29
C ILE A 111 -11.21 -12.64 7.72
N GLU A 112 -10.55 -13.69 7.23
CA GLU A 112 -10.96 -15.07 7.46
C GLU A 112 -10.87 -15.48 8.94
N LEU A 113 -9.82 -15.05 9.66
CA LEU A 113 -9.59 -15.49 11.04
C LEU A 113 -10.31 -14.64 12.08
N SER A 114 -10.44 -13.33 11.86
CA SER A 114 -10.89 -12.41 12.92
C SER A 114 -12.26 -11.77 12.65
N HIS A 115 -12.62 -11.52 11.40
CA HIS A 115 -13.79 -10.68 11.07
C HIS A 115 -14.87 -11.42 10.27
N ILE A 116 -14.76 -12.73 10.04
CA ILE A 116 -15.73 -13.48 9.22
C ILE A 116 -17.17 -13.29 9.72
N GLU A 117 -17.39 -13.33 11.04
CA GLU A 117 -18.68 -13.11 11.68
C GLU A 117 -19.23 -11.67 11.48
N LEU A 118 -18.34 -10.68 11.41
CA LEU A 118 -18.74 -9.29 11.11
C LEU A 118 -19.26 -9.17 9.68
N PHE A 119 -18.55 -9.78 8.72
CA PHE A 119 -18.95 -9.76 7.31
C PHE A 119 -20.27 -10.52 7.10
N THR A 120 -20.44 -11.70 7.71
CA THR A 120 -21.68 -12.49 7.60
C THR A 120 -22.88 -11.82 8.27
N CYS A 121 -22.70 -11.20 9.44
CA CYS A 121 -23.76 -10.44 10.09
C CYS A 121 -24.21 -9.25 9.23
N TYR A 122 -23.25 -8.51 8.67
CA TYR A 122 -23.55 -7.38 7.79
C TYR A 122 -24.29 -7.82 6.52
N ASP A 123 -23.83 -8.92 5.90
CA ASP A 123 -24.48 -9.53 4.74
C ASP A 123 -25.94 -9.91 5.03
N SER A 124 -26.21 -10.51 6.19
CA SER A 124 -27.56 -10.86 6.66
C SER A 124 -28.44 -9.60 6.84
N ARG A 125 -27.89 -8.56 7.47
CA ARG A 125 -28.61 -7.29 7.73
C ARG A 125 -29.02 -6.59 6.44
N VAL A 126 -28.13 -6.57 5.45
CA VAL A 126 -28.36 -5.89 4.15
C VAL A 126 -29.06 -6.82 3.14
N ARG A 127 -29.22 -8.11 3.48
CA ARG A 127 -29.69 -9.17 2.57
C ARG A 127 -28.90 -9.17 1.27
N SER A 128 -27.58 -9.16 1.38
CA SER A 128 -26.70 -9.18 0.22
C SER A 128 -26.86 -10.50 -0.55
N VAL A 129 -26.92 -10.40 -1.89
CA VAL A 129 -26.96 -11.59 -2.77
C VAL A 129 -25.57 -12.20 -2.92
N ILE A 130 -24.53 -11.35 -2.83
CA ILE A 130 -23.14 -11.72 -2.97
C ILE A 130 -22.45 -11.47 -1.63
N PRO A 131 -21.75 -12.45 -1.04
CA PRO A 131 -21.06 -12.26 0.23
C PRO A 131 -20.00 -11.16 0.14
N LEU A 132 -20.01 -10.24 1.11
CA LEU A 132 -19.13 -9.07 1.10
C LEU A 132 -17.66 -9.45 1.28
N HIS A 133 -17.36 -10.55 1.97
CA HIS A 133 -15.99 -11.07 2.08
C HIS A 133 -15.42 -11.49 0.71
N VAL A 134 -16.23 -12.05 -0.18
CA VAL A 134 -15.80 -12.38 -1.55
C VAL A 134 -15.55 -11.10 -2.34
N LEU A 135 -16.46 -10.13 -2.24
CA LEU A 135 -16.32 -8.85 -2.91
C LEU A 135 -15.05 -8.11 -2.46
N SER A 136 -14.71 -8.18 -1.17
CA SER A 136 -13.52 -7.55 -0.62
C SER A 136 -12.23 -8.22 -1.13
N VAL A 137 -12.19 -9.54 -1.29
CA VAL A 137 -11.07 -10.27 -1.91
C VAL A 137 -10.92 -9.87 -3.38
N VAL A 138 -12.02 -9.82 -4.14
CA VAL A 138 -12.00 -9.38 -5.56
C VAL A 138 -11.48 -7.96 -5.67
N GLN A 139 -11.90 -7.06 -4.78
CA GLN A 139 -11.42 -5.68 -4.75
C GLN A 139 -9.90 -5.62 -4.50
N VAL A 140 -9.37 -6.41 -3.56
CA VAL A 140 -7.92 -6.47 -3.32
C VAL A 140 -7.15 -6.98 -4.54
N LEU A 141 -7.64 -8.02 -5.20
CA LEU A 141 -7.03 -8.52 -6.44
C LEU A 141 -7.00 -7.43 -7.52
N MET A 142 -8.10 -6.70 -7.69
CA MET A 142 -8.17 -5.58 -8.63
C MET A 142 -7.16 -4.48 -8.30
N PHE A 143 -7.01 -4.11 -7.03
CA PHE A 143 -6.01 -3.14 -6.59
C PHE A 143 -4.58 -3.62 -6.84
N VAL A 144 -4.27 -4.88 -6.51
CA VAL A 144 -2.94 -5.46 -6.77
C VAL A 144 -2.62 -5.40 -8.26
N LEU A 145 -3.53 -5.84 -9.12
CA LEU A 145 -3.36 -5.78 -10.57
C LEU A 145 -3.15 -4.33 -11.05
N ALA A 146 -3.98 -3.39 -10.61
CA ALA A 146 -3.86 -1.98 -10.99
C ALA A 146 -2.48 -1.40 -10.60
N VAL A 147 -2.02 -1.68 -9.37
CA VAL A 147 -0.73 -1.18 -8.88
C VAL A 147 0.45 -1.83 -9.60
N LEU A 148 0.34 -3.10 -9.98
CA LEU A 148 1.34 -3.80 -10.79
C LEU A 148 1.40 -3.25 -12.21
N LEU A 149 0.26 -3.04 -12.86
CA LEU A 149 0.17 -2.45 -14.20
C LEU A 149 0.73 -1.03 -14.19
N HIS A 150 0.36 -0.21 -13.21
CA HIS A 150 0.95 1.12 -13.01
C HIS A 150 2.46 1.05 -12.81
N GLY A 151 2.94 0.08 -12.01
CA GLY A 151 4.38 -0.17 -11.83
C GLY A 151 5.09 -0.50 -13.14
N ARG A 152 4.50 -1.36 -13.97
CA ARG A 152 5.03 -1.66 -15.32
C ARG A 152 5.05 -0.40 -16.17
N GLN A 153 3.94 0.33 -16.23
CA GLN A 153 3.84 1.55 -17.03
C GLN A 153 4.95 2.54 -16.69
N VAL A 154 5.23 2.77 -15.41
CA VAL A 154 6.30 3.66 -14.94
C VAL A 154 7.68 3.16 -15.39
N GLU A 155 7.96 1.86 -15.30
CA GLU A 155 9.23 1.29 -15.74
C GLU A 155 9.43 1.44 -17.25
N TRP A 156 8.38 1.19 -18.02
CA TRP A 156 8.40 1.35 -19.48
C TRP A 156 8.66 2.81 -19.87
N THR A 157 7.98 3.76 -19.24
CA THR A 157 8.22 5.19 -19.46
C THR A 157 9.65 5.59 -19.11
N ALA A 158 10.22 5.10 -18.00
CA ALA A 158 11.60 5.41 -17.61
C ALA A 158 12.65 4.84 -18.59
N ARG A 159 12.42 3.65 -19.14
CA ARG A 159 13.30 3.06 -20.16
C ARG A 159 13.27 3.85 -21.46
N LEU A 160 12.09 4.29 -21.90
CA LEU A 160 11.94 5.13 -23.09
C LEU A 160 12.61 6.49 -22.90
N ASP A 161 12.42 7.13 -21.75
CA ASP A 161 13.07 8.40 -21.41
C ASP A 161 14.60 8.28 -21.45
N PHE A 162 15.16 7.17 -20.94
CA PHE A 162 16.59 6.89 -21.04
C PHE A 162 17.08 6.77 -22.49
N LEU A 163 16.33 6.09 -23.36
CA LEU A 163 16.69 5.95 -24.78
C LEU A 163 16.65 7.30 -25.50
N TRP A 164 15.62 8.12 -25.24
CA TRP A 164 15.54 9.47 -25.81
C TRP A 164 16.66 10.38 -25.33
N GLN A 165 17.08 10.26 -24.07
CA GLN A 165 18.24 10.98 -23.55
C GLN A 165 19.55 10.57 -24.24
N ILE A 166 19.72 9.29 -24.58
CA ILE A 166 20.89 8.85 -25.35
C ILE A 166 20.86 9.44 -26.76
N GLN A 167 19.73 9.32 -27.45
CA GLN A 167 19.60 9.82 -28.82
C GLN A 167 19.84 11.33 -28.90
N ALA A 168 19.24 12.11 -28.01
CA ALA A 168 19.46 13.56 -27.97
C ALA A 168 20.92 13.94 -27.68
N ASN A 169 21.65 13.14 -26.90
CA ASN A 169 23.07 13.35 -26.65
C ASN A 169 23.95 12.97 -27.85
N GLU A 170 23.56 11.97 -28.63
CA GLU A 170 24.27 11.57 -29.85
C GLU A 170 24.10 12.62 -30.95
N GLU A 171 22.85 13.04 -31.22
CA GLU A 171 22.54 14.12 -32.17
C GLU A 171 23.31 15.42 -31.81
N LYS A 172 23.40 15.74 -30.51
CA LYS A 172 24.18 16.89 -30.05
C LYS A 172 25.68 16.75 -30.37
N ARG A 173 26.27 15.58 -30.14
CA ARG A 173 27.69 15.33 -30.41
C ARG A 173 28.03 15.40 -31.89
N GLU A 174 27.15 14.92 -32.75
CA GLU A 174 27.32 15.02 -34.21
C GLU A 174 27.28 16.48 -34.67
N MET A 175 26.38 17.29 -34.12
CA MET A 175 26.31 18.73 -34.41
C MET A 175 27.58 19.46 -33.97
N ASP A 176 28.10 19.18 -32.77
CA ASP A 176 29.34 19.78 -32.25
C ASP A 176 30.57 19.42 -33.13
N ALA A 177 30.60 18.20 -33.69
CA ALA A 177 31.66 17.72 -34.56
C ALA A 177 31.67 18.36 -35.96
N LEU A 178 30.51 18.82 -36.46
CA LEU A 178 30.40 19.53 -37.74
C LEU A 178 30.73 21.03 -37.65
N GLN A 179 30.74 21.60 -36.44
CA GLN A 179 31.07 23.01 -36.21
C GLN A 179 32.58 23.26 -36.06
N HIS A 180 33.40 22.22 -35.98
CA HIS A 180 34.87 22.27 -35.95
C HIS A 180 35.45 21.77 -37.27
#